data_AF-A0A1B9N2Z9-F1
#
_entry.id   AF-A0A1B9N2Z9-F1
#
_cell.length_a   1.000
_cell.length_b   1.000
_cell.length_c   1.000
_cell.angle_alpha   90.00
_cell.angle_beta   90.00
_cell.angle_gamma   90.00
#
_symmetry.space_group_name_H-M   'P 1'
#
loop_
_entity.id
_entity.type
_entity.pdbx_description
1 polymer ?
#
loop_
_entity_poly.entity_id
_entity_poly.type
_entity_poly.pdbx_seq_one_letter_code
_entity_poly.pdbx_strand_id
1 'polypeptide(L)'
;MIYELVPNELHDEFKAFHHDLEKLTSQHVQSCPFCKKTEFYIIRSKPNKTYRCKGCHKYFTVSTNTPFNRLMPYNWFEFIFINRINKMGYKEIADRLETSLEKVTRRDRAIINYLQNHYPSLHSWYIHQKQTKLMPSLEEQYSTIKAKVTALLNEQNPTCKHCGSNETTKIGSRTCYRCKRCRHSFNLLSNTSLNRIPKPELWLQFIDLLVSGANNSQIGKALNLHNDTVRKWRSAWYYMMIDWQCEALAIWCKNK
;
A
#
# COMPACT_ATOMS: atom_id res chain seq x y z
N MET A 1 -0.12 -5.99 -6.19
CA MET A 1 -0.02 -5.16 -4.98
C MET A 1 -1.16 -4.15 -4.82
N ILE A 2 -1.30 -3.05 -5.58
CA ILE A 2 -2.39 -2.08 -5.28
C ILE A 2 -3.80 -2.65 -5.51
N TYR A 3 -3.95 -3.51 -6.52
CA TYR A 3 -5.20 -4.24 -6.78
C TYR A 3 -5.65 -5.10 -5.60
N GLU A 4 -4.73 -5.53 -4.73
CA GLU A 4 -5.07 -6.30 -3.52
C GLU A 4 -5.64 -5.41 -2.40
N LEU A 5 -5.61 -4.09 -2.56
CA LEU A 5 -6.15 -3.10 -1.62
C LEU A 5 -7.45 -2.47 -2.12
N VAL A 6 -7.84 -2.74 -3.37
CA VAL A 6 -9.04 -2.23 -4.03
C VAL A 6 -10.04 -3.39 -4.21
N PRO A 7 -11.29 -3.28 -3.74
CA PRO A 7 -12.30 -4.34 -3.90
C PRO A 7 -12.39 -4.85 -5.34
N ASN A 8 -12.56 -6.16 -5.50
CA ASN A 8 -12.51 -6.83 -6.81
C ASN A 8 -13.52 -6.25 -7.80
N GLU A 9 -14.71 -5.91 -7.30
CA GLU A 9 -15.78 -5.27 -8.06
C GLU A 9 -15.41 -3.89 -8.63
N LEU A 10 -14.35 -3.25 -8.13
CA LEU A 10 -13.86 -1.95 -8.61
C LEU A 10 -12.64 -2.07 -9.52
N HIS A 11 -12.11 -3.28 -9.77
CA HIS A 11 -10.89 -3.47 -10.55
C HIS A 11 -11.00 -2.95 -11.98
N ASP A 12 -12.17 -3.07 -12.60
CA ASP A 12 -12.38 -2.62 -13.97
C ASP A 12 -12.38 -1.08 -14.07
N GLU A 13 -13.10 -0.40 -13.19
CA GLU A 13 -13.06 1.08 -13.09
C GLU A 13 -11.65 1.57 -12.75
N PHE A 14 -10.94 0.86 -11.86
CA PHE A 14 -9.57 1.19 -11.51
C PHE A 14 -8.62 1.09 -12.72
N LYS A 15 -8.68 -0.02 -13.47
CA LYS A 15 -7.87 -0.22 -14.69
C LYS A 15 -8.17 0.83 -15.75
N ALA A 16 -9.46 1.15 -15.96
CA ALA A 16 -9.87 2.17 -16.91
C ALA A 16 -9.34 3.55 -16.51
N PHE A 17 -9.44 3.92 -15.24
CA PHE A 17 -8.90 5.18 -14.74
C PHE A 17 -7.36 5.25 -14.88
N HIS A 18 -6.66 4.17 -14.54
CA HIS A 18 -5.21 4.08 -14.72
C HIS A 18 -4.80 4.33 -16.18
N HIS A 19 -5.49 3.69 -17.13
CA HIS A 19 -5.27 3.90 -18.57
C HIS A 19 -5.49 5.35 -19.00
N ASP A 20 -6.49 6.04 -18.43
CA ASP A 20 -6.71 7.46 -18.69
C ASP A 20 -5.56 8.34 -18.18
N LEU A 21 -4.99 8.03 -17.00
CA LEU A 21 -3.83 8.73 -16.46
C LEU A 21 -2.57 8.50 -17.32
N GLU A 22 -2.38 7.30 -17.87
CA GLU A 22 -1.29 7.00 -18.80
C GLU A 22 -1.42 7.80 -20.11
N LYS A 23 -2.64 7.92 -20.66
CA LYS A 23 -2.90 8.78 -21.83
C LYS A 23 -2.58 10.25 -21.56
N LEU A 24 -2.94 10.75 -20.39
CA LEU A 24 -2.60 12.12 -19.98
C LEU A 24 -1.08 12.31 -19.87
N THR A 25 -0.39 11.35 -19.26
CA THR A 25 1.06 11.38 -19.06
C THR A 25 1.83 11.32 -20.37
N SER A 26 1.38 10.50 -21.32
CA SER A 26 1.94 10.44 -22.69
C SER A 26 1.63 11.70 -23.53
N GLN A 27 0.73 12.57 -23.06
CA GLN A 27 0.29 13.80 -23.73
C GLN A 27 -0.21 13.55 -25.16
N HIS A 28 -0.76 12.36 -25.39
CA HIS A 28 -1.31 11.96 -26.68
C HIS A 28 -2.71 12.54 -26.87
N VAL A 29 -2.96 13.22 -27.99
CA VAL A 29 -4.28 13.77 -28.33
C VAL A 29 -4.73 13.23 -29.68
N GLN A 30 -5.94 12.69 -29.72
CA GLN A 30 -6.56 12.13 -30.93
C GLN A 30 -7.42 13.15 -31.68
N SER A 31 -8.10 14.05 -30.96
CA SER A 31 -8.99 15.05 -31.55
C SER A 31 -9.05 16.33 -30.72
N CYS A 32 -9.44 17.44 -31.36
CA CYS A 32 -9.69 18.70 -30.67
C CYS A 32 -10.83 18.53 -29.65
N PRO A 33 -10.64 18.88 -28.37
CA PRO A 33 -11.66 18.70 -27.33
C PRO A 33 -12.89 19.59 -27.53
N PHE A 34 -12.80 20.64 -28.36
CA PHE A 34 -13.89 21.59 -28.60
C PHE A 34 -14.76 21.26 -29.82
N CYS A 35 -14.16 20.80 -30.93
CA CYS A 35 -14.87 20.57 -32.19
C CYS A 35 -14.67 19.17 -32.77
N LYS A 36 -13.97 18.28 -32.07
CA LYS A 36 -13.72 16.88 -32.42
C LYS A 36 -12.96 16.62 -33.73
N LYS A 37 -12.54 17.67 -34.46
CA LYS A 37 -11.66 17.55 -35.62
C LYS A 37 -10.27 17.04 -35.21
N THR A 38 -9.68 16.21 -36.06
CA THR A 38 -8.34 15.61 -35.90
C THR A 38 -7.22 16.49 -36.44
N GLU A 39 -7.56 17.58 -37.13
CA GLU A 39 -6.62 18.52 -37.71
C GLU A 39 -6.19 19.60 -36.71
N PHE A 40 -4.95 19.49 -36.22
CA PHE A 40 -4.32 20.45 -35.31
C PHE A 40 -2.79 20.35 -35.42
N TYR A 41 -2.08 21.34 -34.88
CA TYR A 41 -0.62 21.34 -34.83
C TYR A 41 -0.12 21.77 -33.45
N ILE A 42 1.09 21.33 -33.10
CA ILE A 42 1.75 21.71 -31.85
C ILE A 42 2.29 23.13 -32.01
N ILE A 43 1.96 24.00 -31.06
CA ILE A 43 2.52 25.37 -30.96
C ILE A 43 3.66 25.42 -29.96
N ARG A 44 3.58 24.60 -28.91
CA ARG A 44 4.57 24.57 -27.84
C ARG A 44 4.76 23.15 -27.36
N SER A 45 6.01 22.71 -27.19
CA SER A 45 6.36 21.38 -26.72
C SER A 45 6.73 21.30 -25.23
N LYS A 46 7.09 22.44 -24.61
CA LYS A 46 7.50 22.52 -23.19
C LYS A 46 6.75 23.64 -22.44
N PRO A 47 6.41 23.45 -21.14
CA PRO A 47 6.60 22.23 -20.35
C PRO A 47 5.61 21.11 -20.72
N ASN A 48 4.52 21.43 -21.42
CA ASN A 48 3.58 20.47 -21.99
C ASN A 48 3.22 20.84 -23.43
N LYS A 49 2.79 19.83 -24.20
CA LYS A 49 2.32 19.98 -25.57
C LYS A 49 1.03 20.81 -25.58
N THR A 50 1.12 21.99 -26.20
CA THR A 50 -0.03 22.87 -26.46
C THR A 50 -0.31 22.84 -27.95
N TYR A 51 -1.56 22.56 -28.30
CA TYR A 51 -2.02 22.38 -29.66
C TYR A 51 -2.94 23.53 -30.06
N ARG A 52 -3.02 23.83 -31.35
CA ARG A 52 -4.04 24.70 -31.94
C ARG A 52 -4.81 23.96 -33.02
N CYS A 53 -6.13 23.97 -32.89
CA CYS A 53 -7.02 23.33 -33.85
C CYS A 53 -7.07 24.13 -35.16
N LYS A 54 -6.98 23.44 -36.31
CA LYS A 54 -7.16 24.10 -37.62
C LYS A 54 -8.61 24.48 -37.89
N GLY A 55 -9.57 23.74 -37.33
CA GLY A 55 -10.99 23.96 -37.59
C GLY A 55 -11.68 24.99 -36.70
N CYS A 56 -11.36 25.04 -35.40
CA CYS A 56 -11.97 26.01 -34.48
C CYS A 56 -10.99 27.05 -33.93
N HIS A 57 -9.71 26.98 -34.32
CA HIS A 57 -8.64 27.90 -33.93
C HIS A 57 -8.34 28.01 -32.43
N LYS A 58 -9.04 27.25 -31.57
CA LYS A 58 -8.83 27.22 -30.11
C LYS A 58 -7.54 26.48 -29.75
N TYR A 59 -6.92 26.95 -28.66
CA TYR A 59 -5.77 26.31 -28.02
C TYR A 59 -6.23 25.24 -27.03
N PHE A 60 -5.54 24.10 -27.00
CA PHE A 60 -5.82 23.05 -26.04
C PHE A 60 -4.57 22.26 -25.66
N THR A 61 -4.71 21.48 -24.60
CA THR A 61 -3.76 20.48 -24.10
C THR A 61 -4.48 19.14 -23.98
N VAL A 62 -3.75 18.08 -23.69
CA VAL A 62 -4.35 16.76 -23.38
C VAL A 62 -5.34 16.81 -22.22
N SER A 63 -5.14 17.74 -21.27
CA SER A 63 -6.01 17.92 -20.10
C SER A 63 -7.13 18.94 -20.28
N THR A 64 -7.28 19.53 -21.47
CA THR A 64 -8.35 20.51 -21.70
C THR A 64 -9.71 19.83 -21.61
N ASN A 65 -10.66 20.50 -20.95
CA ASN A 65 -11.98 19.96 -20.55
C ASN A 65 -11.91 18.79 -19.55
N THR A 66 -10.80 18.64 -18.84
CA THR A 66 -10.71 17.74 -17.68
C THR A 66 -10.41 18.53 -16.40
N PRO A 67 -10.70 17.98 -15.22
CA PRO A 67 -10.29 18.55 -13.94
C PRO A 67 -8.76 18.68 -13.78
N PHE A 68 -7.98 17.99 -14.60
CA PHE A 68 -6.51 18.01 -14.59
C PHE A 68 -5.91 19.22 -15.32
N ASN A 69 -6.74 20.10 -15.88
CA ASN A 69 -6.29 21.22 -16.68
C ASN A 69 -5.30 22.11 -15.89
N ARG A 70 -4.13 22.38 -16.49
CA ARG A 70 -3.04 23.20 -15.91
C ARG A 70 -2.35 22.61 -14.66
N LEU A 71 -2.61 21.35 -14.31
CA LEU A 71 -2.06 20.72 -13.10
C LEU A 71 -0.81 19.84 -13.38
N MET A 72 0.18 20.40 -14.06
CA MET A 72 1.45 19.71 -14.35
C MET A 72 2.34 19.52 -13.12
N PRO A 73 3.12 18.43 -13.02
CA PRO A 73 3.25 17.36 -14.02
C PRO A 73 2.17 16.26 -13.89
N TYR A 74 1.78 15.63 -15.01
CA TYR A 74 0.68 14.66 -15.04
C TYR A 74 0.98 13.34 -14.32
N ASN A 75 2.25 12.92 -14.28
CA ASN A 75 2.65 11.70 -13.57
C ASN A 75 2.38 11.76 -12.05
N TRP A 76 2.18 12.95 -11.48
CA TRP A 76 1.80 13.08 -10.06
C TRP A 76 0.41 12.56 -9.76
N PHE A 77 -0.50 12.50 -10.73
CA PHE A 77 -1.87 12.04 -10.48
C PHE A 77 -1.91 10.59 -10.05
N GLU A 78 -1.21 9.73 -10.78
CA GLU A 78 -1.12 8.31 -10.46
C GLU A 78 -0.43 8.10 -9.11
N PHE A 79 0.70 8.80 -8.89
CA PHE A 79 1.40 8.74 -7.61
C PHE A 79 0.51 9.15 -6.43
N ILE A 80 -0.22 10.27 -6.54
CA ILE A 80 -1.11 10.73 -5.47
C ILE A 80 -2.24 9.71 -5.25
N PHE A 81 -2.89 9.26 -6.32
CA PHE A 81 -4.00 8.31 -6.26
C PHE A 81 -3.59 7.00 -5.56
N ILE A 82 -2.45 6.42 -5.97
CA ILE A 82 -1.91 5.18 -5.40
C ILE A 82 -1.59 5.35 -3.92
N ASN A 83 -0.88 6.42 -3.55
CA ASN A 83 -0.48 6.63 -2.16
C ASN A 83 -1.68 6.95 -1.27
N ARG A 84 -2.72 7.60 -1.81
CA ARG A 84 -3.98 7.83 -1.12
C ARG A 84 -4.77 6.55 -0.88
N ILE A 85 -4.75 5.59 -1.80
CA ILE A 85 -5.30 4.24 -1.57
C ILE A 85 -4.53 3.52 -0.47
N ASN A 86 -3.20 3.71 -0.45
CA ASN A 86 -2.36 3.24 0.63
C ASN A 86 -2.55 4.06 1.94
N LYS A 87 -3.56 4.92 2.05
CA LYS A 87 -3.87 5.73 3.25
C LYS A 87 -2.74 6.66 3.70
N MET A 88 -1.81 7.01 2.82
CA MET A 88 -0.82 8.02 3.14
C MET A 88 -1.47 9.40 3.27
N GLY A 89 -1.06 10.15 4.30
CA GLY A 89 -1.53 11.52 4.50
C GLY A 89 -0.99 12.47 3.44
N TYR A 90 -1.72 13.56 3.16
CA TYR A 90 -1.29 14.56 2.18
C TYR A 90 0.09 15.16 2.47
N LYS A 91 0.44 15.36 3.76
CA LYS A 91 1.74 15.91 4.16
C LYS A 91 2.88 14.98 3.76
N GLU A 92 2.75 13.69 4.05
CA GLU A 92 3.75 12.69 3.67
C GLU A 92 3.90 12.57 2.14
N ILE A 93 2.77 12.60 1.40
CA ILE A 93 2.81 12.62 -0.06
C ILE A 93 3.51 13.88 -0.58
N ALA A 94 3.24 15.04 0.03
CA ALA A 94 3.85 16.31 -0.34
C ALA A 94 5.37 16.31 -0.07
N ASP A 95 5.80 15.74 1.05
CA ASP A 95 7.22 15.60 1.39
C ASP A 95 7.94 14.69 0.39
N ARG A 96 7.33 13.57 -0.02
CA ARG A 96 7.91 12.67 -1.05
C ARG A 96 7.98 13.26 -2.44
N LEU A 97 7.06 14.18 -2.77
CA LEU A 97 7.05 14.91 -4.05
C LEU A 97 7.81 16.23 -3.99
N GLU A 98 8.46 16.54 -2.86
CA GLU A 98 9.17 17.80 -2.62
C GLU A 98 8.32 19.04 -2.96
N THR A 99 7.07 19.03 -2.49
CA THR A 99 6.06 20.03 -2.86
C THR A 99 5.22 20.47 -1.65
N SER A 100 4.35 21.46 -1.87
CA SER A 100 3.41 21.92 -0.84
C SER A 100 2.18 20.99 -0.70
N LEU A 101 1.60 20.99 0.50
CA LEU A 101 0.36 20.27 0.84
C LEU A 101 -0.80 20.66 -0.08
N GLU A 102 -0.90 21.95 -0.41
CA GLU A 102 -1.98 22.53 -1.22
C GLU A 102 -1.90 22.02 -2.65
N LYS A 103 -0.68 21.84 -3.19
CA LYS A 103 -0.46 21.28 -4.53
C LYS A 103 -0.91 19.83 -4.62
N VAL A 104 -0.70 19.03 -3.57
CA VAL A 104 -1.21 17.65 -3.48
C VAL A 104 -2.72 17.66 -3.35
N THR A 105 -3.25 18.43 -2.39
CA THR A 105 -4.69 18.54 -2.12
C THR A 105 -5.48 18.96 -3.36
N ARG A 106 -4.99 19.95 -4.11
CA ARG A 106 -5.62 20.41 -5.35
C ARG A 106 -5.69 19.31 -6.42
N ARG A 107 -4.66 18.48 -6.52
CA ARG A 107 -4.63 17.35 -7.47
C ARG A 107 -5.53 16.21 -7.03
N ASP A 108 -5.56 15.90 -5.74
CA ASP A 108 -6.48 14.90 -5.20
C ASP A 108 -7.94 15.29 -5.45
N ARG A 109 -8.29 16.58 -5.25
CA ARG A 109 -9.62 17.10 -5.61
C ARG A 109 -9.94 16.95 -7.10
N ALA A 110 -8.95 17.15 -7.99
CA ALA A 110 -9.14 16.93 -9.42
C ALA A 110 -9.36 15.46 -9.76
N ILE A 111 -8.64 14.54 -9.09
CA ILE A 111 -8.87 13.08 -9.19
C ILE A 111 -10.28 12.75 -8.74
N ILE A 112 -10.69 13.21 -7.55
CA ILE A 112 -12.04 12.98 -7.01
C ILE A 112 -13.12 13.46 -7.98
N ASN A 113 -12.98 14.67 -8.54
CA ASN A 113 -13.93 15.21 -9.51
C ASN A 113 -13.97 14.38 -10.81
N TYR A 114 -12.82 13.93 -11.30
CA TYR A 114 -12.77 13.08 -12.49
C TYR A 114 -13.44 11.72 -12.25
N LEU A 115 -13.13 11.08 -11.12
CA LEU A 115 -13.77 9.83 -10.71
C LEU A 115 -15.29 10.01 -10.58
N GLN A 116 -15.75 11.10 -9.96
CA GLN A 116 -17.19 11.36 -9.81
C GLN A 116 -17.95 11.36 -11.14
N ASN A 117 -17.33 11.89 -12.20
CA ASN A 117 -17.96 12.04 -13.51
C ASN A 117 -17.84 10.78 -14.39
N HIS A 118 -16.80 9.96 -14.21
CA HIS A 118 -16.46 8.86 -15.11
C HIS A 118 -16.52 7.47 -14.46
N TYR A 119 -16.30 7.38 -13.15
CA TYR A 119 -16.12 6.14 -12.38
C TYR A 119 -16.79 6.28 -10.99
N PRO A 120 -18.13 6.38 -10.93
CA PRO A 120 -18.86 6.75 -9.71
C PRO A 120 -18.72 5.74 -8.57
N SER A 121 -18.56 4.45 -8.88
CA SER A 121 -18.38 3.39 -7.88
C SER A 121 -17.01 3.53 -7.22
N LEU A 122 -15.97 3.70 -8.03
CA LEU A 122 -14.60 3.96 -7.58
C LEU A 122 -14.49 5.28 -6.82
N HIS A 123 -15.19 6.33 -7.27
CA HIS A 123 -15.29 7.60 -6.56
C HIS A 123 -15.83 7.40 -5.14
N SER A 124 -17.00 6.77 -5.01
CA SER A 124 -17.66 6.54 -3.71
C SER A 124 -16.73 5.79 -2.75
N TRP A 125 -16.08 4.73 -3.24
CA TRP A 125 -15.11 3.99 -2.45
C TRP A 125 -13.87 4.83 -2.08
N TYR A 126 -13.33 5.60 -3.02
CA TYR A 126 -12.10 6.38 -2.84
C TYR A 126 -12.25 7.52 -1.83
N ILE A 127 -13.41 8.17 -1.74
CA ILE A 127 -13.65 9.25 -0.77
C ILE A 127 -13.95 8.71 0.63
N HIS A 128 -14.55 7.53 0.73
CA HIS A 128 -14.97 6.98 2.01
C HIS A 128 -13.88 6.13 2.64
N GLN A 129 -13.16 5.29 1.88
CA GLN A 129 -12.09 4.37 2.32
C GLN A 129 -12.32 3.65 3.67
N LYS A 130 -13.57 3.54 4.11
CA LYS A 130 -13.99 2.85 5.33
C LYS A 130 -14.27 1.40 4.99
N GLN A 131 -13.22 0.68 4.61
CA GLN A 131 -13.31 -0.76 4.47
C GLN A 131 -13.46 -1.38 5.86
N THR A 132 -14.65 -1.95 6.12
CA THR A 132 -14.98 -2.68 7.35
C THR A 132 -14.64 -4.17 7.23
N LYS A 133 -14.67 -4.71 6.01
CA LYS A 133 -14.36 -6.11 5.71
C LYS A 133 -12.99 -6.22 5.03
N LEU A 134 -12.27 -7.26 5.40
CA LEU A 134 -10.99 -7.62 4.78
C LEU A 134 -11.28 -8.18 3.37
N MET A 135 -10.49 -7.78 2.37
CA MET A 135 -10.65 -8.32 1.02
C MET A 135 -10.15 -9.77 0.95
N PRO A 136 -10.63 -10.62 0.02
CA PRO A 136 -10.24 -12.03 -0.05
C PRO A 136 -8.72 -12.26 -0.09
N SER A 137 -7.99 -11.45 -0.86
CA SER A 137 -6.52 -11.52 -0.92
C SER A 137 -5.85 -11.19 0.42
N LEU A 138 -6.39 -10.21 1.15
CA LEU A 138 -5.92 -9.85 2.48
C LEU A 138 -6.31 -10.91 3.52
N GLU A 139 -7.48 -11.54 3.39
CA GLU A 139 -7.92 -12.67 4.23
C GLU A 139 -7.01 -13.89 4.06
N GLU A 140 -6.58 -14.18 2.83
CA GLU A 140 -5.62 -15.25 2.54
C GLU A 140 -4.24 -14.95 3.14
N GLN A 141 -3.71 -13.74 2.93
CA GLN A 141 -2.43 -13.32 3.52
C GLN A 141 -2.50 -13.35 5.06
N TYR A 142 -3.59 -12.88 5.66
CA TYR A 142 -3.80 -12.92 7.11
C TYR A 142 -3.86 -14.37 7.64
N SER A 143 -4.55 -15.26 6.94
CA SER A 143 -4.60 -16.69 7.29
C SER A 143 -3.22 -17.33 7.19
N THR A 144 -2.44 -16.98 6.17
CA THR A 144 -1.05 -17.44 5.98
C THR A 144 -0.15 -16.98 7.12
N ILE A 145 -0.23 -15.71 7.53
CA ILE A 145 0.52 -15.19 8.68
C ILE A 145 0.15 -15.96 9.96
N LYS A 146 -1.15 -16.14 10.25
CA LYS A 146 -1.59 -16.88 11.44
C LYS A 146 -1.12 -18.33 11.43
N ALA A 147 -1.16 -19.00 10.29
CA ALA A 147 -0.67 -20.36 10.16
C ALA A 147 0.83 -20.46 10.43
N LYS A 148 1.64 -19.56 9.82
CA LYS A 148 3.09 -19.51 10.03
C LYS A 148 3.46 -19.22 11.49
N VAL A 149 2.77 -18.27 12.13
CA VAL A 149 3.00 -17.95 13.54
C VAL A 149 2.61 -19.12 14.43
N THR A 150 1.45 -19.72 14.20
CA THR A 150 1.01 -20.90 14.97
C THR A 150 2.01 -22.06 14.86
N ALA A 151 2.47 -22.37 13.64
CA ALA A 151 3.48 -23.40 13.41
C ALA A 151 4.79 -23.08 14.15
N LEU A 152 5.26 -21.83 14.06
CA LEU A 152 6.48 -21.37 14.73
C LEU A 152 6.40 -21.48 16.26
N LEU A 153 5.24 -21.13 16.85
CA LEU A 153 5.04 -21.19 18.31
C LEU A 153 4.95 -22.64 18.82
N ASN A 154 4.36 -23.53 18.00
CA ASN A 154 4.16 -24.94 18.30
C ASN A 154 5.36 -25.83 17.95
N GLU A 155 6.39 -25.30 17.28
CA GLU A 155 7.60 -26.05 16.93
C GLU A 155 8.32 -26.57 18.18
N GLN A 156 8.59 -27.87 18.21
CA GLN A 156 9.22 -28.54 19.36
C GLN A 156 10.63 -29.05 19.02
N ASN A 157 10.84 -29.56 17.81
CA ASN A 157 12.06 -30.28 17.43
C ASN A 157 12.59 -29.79 16.06
N PRO A 158 12.94 -28.50 15.95
CA PRO A 158 13.45 -27.98 14.69
C PRO A 158 14.80 -28.60 14.33
N THR A 159 15.06 -28.72 13.03
CA THR A 159 16.35 -29.13 12.51
C THR A 159 17.45 -28.14 12.89
N CYS A 160 18.56 -28.63 13.43
CA CYS A 160 19.69 -27.80 13.80
C CYS A 160 20.37 -27.18 12.58
N LYS A 161 20.40 -25.84 12.52
CA LYS A 161 21.05 -25.08 11.44
C LYS A 161 22.57 -25.26 11.31
N HIS A 162 23.23 -25.89 12.29
CA HIS A 162 24.68 -26.09 12.31
C HIS A 162 25.11 -27.51 11.90
N CYS A 163 24.29 -28.53 12.17
CA CYS A 163 24.68 -29.93 11.93
C CYS A 163 23.58 -30.80 11.32
N GLY A 164 22.38 -30.25 11.05
CA GLY A 164 21.26 -30.98 10.44
C GLY A 164 20.54 -31.98 11.36
N SER A 165 20.93 -32.13 12.62
CA SER A 165 20.25 -33.03 13.55
C SER A 165 18.89 -32.48 14.00
N ASN A 166 17.88 -33.36 14.10
CA ASN A 166 16.57 -33.06 14.68
C ASN A 166 16.52 -33.29 16.20
N GLU A 167 17.63 -33.71 16.80
CA GLU A 167 17.74 -33.86 18.25
C GLU A 167 17.97 -32.49 18.90
N THR A 168 16.90 -31.72 19.01
CA THR A 168 16.93 -30.39 19.59
C THR A 168 16.02 -30.30 20.80
N THR A 169 16.23 -29.31 21.63
CA THR A 169 15.40 -29.05 22.81
C THR A 169 15.21 -27.57 22.96
N LYS A 170 13.97 -27.15 23.17
CA LYS A 170 13.60 -25.76 23.38
C LYS A 170 14.21 -25.25 24.68
N ILE A 171 14.78 -24.06 24.65
CA ILE A 171 15.38 -23.40 25.83
C ILE A 171 14.67 -22.06 26.06
N GLY A 172 14.05 -21.93 27.24
CA GLY A 172 13.31 -20.73 27.63
C GLY A 172 11.98 -20.59 26.90
N SER A 173 11.39 -19.39 27.00
CA SER A 173 10.06 -19.09 26.45
C SER A 173 10.07 -18.69 24.96
N ARG A 174 11.25 -18.50 24.37
CA ARG A 174 11.40 -18.04 22.98
C ARG A 174 11.56 -19.24 22.03
N THR A 175 11.54 -18.97 20.73
CA THR A 175 11.91 -19.87 19.63
C THR A 175 13.42 -20.19 19.61
N CYS A 176 14.02 -20.36 20.79
CA CYS A 176 15.42 -20.72 21.01
C CYS A 176 15.52 -22.22 21.32
N TYR A 177 16.49 -22.88 20.70
CA TYR A 177 16.71 -24.31 20.80
C TYR A 177 18.20 -24.59 20.98
N ARG A 178 18.52 -25.71 21.61
CA ARG A 178 19.88 -26.25 21.63
C ARG A 178 19.89 -27.63 21.03
N CYS A 179 20.86 -27.86 20.15
CA CYS A 179 21.09 -29.18 19.59
C CYS A 179 21.78 -30.08 20.61
N LYS A 180 21.28 -31.30 20.79
CA LYS A 180 21.88 -32.32 21.66
C LYS A 180 23.20 -32.83 21.08
N ARG A 181 23.28 -32.95 19.75
CA ARG A 181 24.46 -33.45 19.01
C ARG A 181 25.63 -32.46 19.00
N CYS A 182 25.47 -31.27 18.39
CA CYS A 182 26.57 -30.29 18.28
C CYS A 182 26.64 -29.26 19.42
N ARG A 183 25.71 -29.34 20.39
CA ARG A 183 25.64 -28.46 21.57
C ARG A 183 25.46 -26.96 21.28
N HIS A 184 25.34 -26.56 20.02
CA HIS A 184 25.08 -25.17 19.63
C HIS A 184 23.64 -24.78 19.91
N SER A 185 23.47 -23.55 20.40
CA SER A 185 22.16 -22.91 20.56
C SER A 185 21.83 -22.10 19.30
N PHE A 186 20.58 -22.12 18.88
CA PHE A 186 20.09 -21.35 17.75
C PHE A 186 18.67 -20.86 17.99
N ASN A 187 18.28 -19.79 17.31
CA ASN A 187 16.92 -19.28 17.30
C ASN A 187 16.37 -19.38 15.87
N LEU A 188 15.11 -19.79 15.73
CA LEU A 188 14.43 -19.89 14.42
C LEU A 188 14.24 -18.54 13.74
N LEU A 189 14.27 -17.47 14.52
CA LEU A 189 14.08 -16.08 14.12
C LEU A 189 15.39 -15.29 14.10
N SER A 190 16.57 -15.93 14.21
CA SER A 190 17.85 -15.21 14.28
C SER A 190 18.04 -14.19 13.15
N ASN A 191 17.51 -14.47 11.96
CA ASN A 191 17.68 -13.67 10.76
C ASN A 191 16.39 -12.95 10.34
N THR A 192 15.44 -12.75 11.25
CA THR A 192 14.15 -12.12 10.94
C THR A 192 13.92 -10.87 11.76
N SER A 193 13.00 -10.03 11.30
CA SER A 193 12.59 -8.81 12.01
C SER A 193 11.93 -9.09 13.37
N LEU A 194 11.48 -10.33 13.61
CA LEU A 194 10.95 -10.78 14.91
C LEU A 194 12.04 -11.20 15.89
N ASN A 195 13.33 -11.17 15.50
CA ASN A 195 14.41 -11.45 16.41
C ASN A 195 14.33 -10.52 17.63
N ARG A 196 14.41 -11.09 18.83
CA ARG A 196 14.34 -10.39 20.11
C ARG A 196 13.02 -9.68 20.43
N ILE A 197 11.97 -9.85 19.62
CA ILE A 197 10.62 -9.44 20.03
C ILE A 197 10.18 -10.35 21.19
N PRO A 198 9.85 -9.80 22.37
CA PRO A 198 9.45 -10.61 23.53
C PRO A 198 7.99 -11.05 23.41
N LYS A 199 7.53 -11.83 24.39
CA LYS A 199 6.13 -12.24 24.56
C LYS A 199 5.49 -12.87 23.31
N PRO A 200 6.08 -13.95 22.76
CA PRO A 200 5.55 -14.64 21.58
C PRO A 200 4.09 -15.09 21.71
N GLU A 201 3.63 -15.34 22.93
CA GLU A 201 2.25 -15.67 23.27
C GLU A 201 1.23 -14.57 22.89
N LEU A 202 1.66 -13.30 22.78
CA LEU A 202 0.79 -12.18 22.41
C LEU A 202 0.76 -11.89 20.91
N TRP A 203 1.59 -12.57 20.10
CA TRP A 203 1.79 -12.20 18.71
C TRP A 203 0.53 -12.37 17.85
N LEU A 204 -0.21 -13.48 18.02
CA LEU A 204 -1.45 -13.71 17.29
C LEU A 204 -2.48 -12.62 17.59
N GLN A 205 -2.70 -12.31 18.87
CA GLN A 205 -3.63 -11.26 19.29
C GLN A 205 -3.17 -9.87 18.80
N PHE A 206 -1.86 -9.61 18.78
CA PHE A 206 -1.31 -8.38 18.21
C PHE A 206 -1.63 -8.26 16.72
N ILE A 207 -1.43 -9.32 15.94
CA ILE A 207 -1.77 -9.34 14.51
C ILE A 207 -3.27 -9.09 14.30
N ASP A 208 -4.15 -9.72 15.10
CA ASP A 208 -5.60 -9.52 15.01
C ASP A 208 -5.98 -8.04 15.24
N LEU A 209 -5.33 -7.39 16.21
CA LEU A 209 -5.52 -5.98 16.47
C LEU A 209 -4.97 -5.08 15.35
N LEU A 210 -3.86 -5.46 14.71
CA LEU A 210 -3.35 -4.73 13.54
C LEU A 210 -4.30 -4.82 12.34
N VAL A 211 -4.83 -6.02 12.07
CA VAL A 211 -5.71 -6.26 10.92
C VAL A 211 -7.06 -5.56 11.10
N SER A 212 -7.61 -5.58 12.31
CA SER A 212 -8.83 -4.83 12.66
C SER A 212 -8.62 -3.32 12.62
N GLY A 213 -7.37 -2.86 12.70
CA GLY A 213 -7.01 -1.46 12.56
C GLY A 213 -6.95 -0.69 13.87
N ALA A 214 -6.64 -1.37 14.96
CA ALA A 214 -6.41 -0.71 16.24
C ALA A 214 -5.18 0.20 16.18
N ASN A 215 -5.31 1.41 16.71
CA ASN A 215 -4.19 2.32 16.87
C ASN A 215 -3.26 1.89 18.03
N ASN A 216 -2.09 2.52 18.14
CA ASN A 216 -1.09 2.15 19.15
C ASN A 216 -1.61 2.16 20.59
N SER A 217 -2.46 3.14 20.93
CA SER A 217 -3.04 3.29 22.27
C SER A 217 -4.03 2.18 22.57
N GLN A 218 -4.89 1.82 21.60
CA GLN A 218 -5.83 0.72 21.72
C GLN A 218 -5.10 -0.63 21.90
N ILE A 219 -4.07 -0.89 21.10
CA ILE A 219 -3.24 -2.09 21.22
C ILE A 219 -2.52 -2.14 22.57
N GLY A 220 -1.91 -1.03 22.98
CA GLY A 220 -1.20 -0.92 24.24
C GLY A 220 -2.09 -1.23 25.44
N LYS A 221 -3.33 -0.73 25.44
CA LYS A 221 -4.34 -1.05 26.46
C LYS A 221 -4.76 -2.51 26.40
N ALA A 222 -5.09 -3.03 25.22
CA ALA A 222 -5.61 -4.38 25.05
C ALA A 222 -4.60 -5.47 25.46
N LEU A 223 -3.31 -5.24 25.19
CA LEU A 223 -2.24 -6.20 25.45
C LEU A 223 -1.38 -5.86 26.68
N ASN A 224 -1.73 -4.79 27.40
CA ASN A 224 -0.93 -4.24 28.49
C ASN A 224 0.55 -4.02 28.10
N LEU A 225 0.76 -3.29 27.00
CA LEU A 225 2.07 -2.95 26.44
C LEU A 225 2.27 -1.44 26.41
N HIS A 226 3.51 -0.99 26.65
CA HIS A 226 3.88 0.40 26.44
C HIS A 226 3.78 0.78 24.96
N ASN A 227 3.40 2.02 24.65
CA ASN A 227 3.25 2.52 23.28
C ASN A 227 4.53 2.35 22.44
N ASP A 228 5.71 2.52 23.03
CA ASP A 228 6.98 2.32 22.31
C ASP A 228 7.22 0.86 21.96
N THR A 229 6.79 -0.06 22.81
CA THR A 229 6.82 -1.51 22.53
C THR A 229 5.90 -1.82 21.36
N VAL A 230 4.67 -1.27 21.37
CA VAL A 230 3.73 -1.43 20.26
C VAL A 230 4.33 -0.90 18.95
N ARG A 231 4.91 0.31 18.94
CA ARG A 231 5.57 0.87 17.73
C ARG A 231 6.69 -0.03 17.20
N LYS A 232 7.56 -0.53 18.09
CA LYS A 232 8.63 -1.48 17.72
C LYS A 232 8.06 -2.76 17.11
N TRP A 233 7.01 -3.33 17.72
CA TRP A 233 6.35 -4.52 17.22
C TRP A 233 5.69 -4.29 15.85
N ARG A 234 5.04 -3.14 15.65
CA ARG A 234 4.44 -2.79 14.34
C ARG A 234 5.47 -2.75 13.24
N SER A 235 6.61 -2.11 13.50
CA SER A 235 7.72 -2.07 12.54
C SER A 235 8.24 -3.47 12.23
N ALA A 236 8.50 -4.28 13.26
CA ALA A 236 8.96 -5.65 13.10
C ALA A 236 7.98 -6.52 12.29
N TRP A 237 6.68 -6.44 12.59
CA TRP A 237 5.65 -7.17 11.88
C TRP A 237 5.44 -6.70 10.45
N TYR A 238 5.58 -5.39 10.18
CA TYR A 238 5.52 -4.86 8.82
C TYR A 238 6.59 -5.51 7.93
N TYR A 239 7.85 -5.53 8.36
CA TYR A 239 8.91 -6.18 7.61
C TYR A 239 8.75 -7.70 7.56
N MET A 240 8.30 -8.33 8.66
CA MET A 240 8.06 -9.77 8.68
C MET A 240 6.98 -10.20 7.69
N MET A 241 5.90 -9.42 7.56
CA MET A 241 4.86 -9.69 6.58
C MET A 241 5.39 -9.59 5.15
N ILE A 242 6.27 -8.62 4.86
CA ILE A 242 6.96 -8.52 3.57
C ILE A 242 7.85 -9.74 3.32
N ASP A 243 8.68 -10.13 4.30
CA ASP A 243 9.57 -11.31 4.20
C ASP A 243 8.79 -12.61 3.95
N TRP A 244 7.53 -12.66 4.38
CA TRP A 244 6.64 -13.80 4.19
C TRP A 244 5.70 -13.69 2.98
N GLN A 245 5.96 -12.76 2.06
CA GLN A 245 5.16 -12.55 0.84
C GLN A 245 3.70 -12.17 1.13
N CYS A 246 3.49 -11.40 2.20
CA CYS A 246 2.21 -10.83 2.61
C CYS A 246 2.27 -9.29 2.57
N GLU A 247 2.80 -8.73 1.47
CA GLU A 247 3.06 -7.29 1.34
C GLU A 247 1.78 -6.44 1.39
N ALA A 248 0.67 -6.92 0.82
CA ALA A 248 -0.59 -6.18 0.86
C ALA A 248 -1.13 -6.08 2.29
N LEU A 249 -1.02 -7.14 3.09
CA LEU A 249 -1.38 -7.11 4.51
C LEU A 249 -0.44 -6.18 5.29
N ALA A 250 0.86 -6.18 4.98
CA ALA A 250 1.81 -5.27 5.59
C ALA A 250 1.42 -3.80 5.36
N ILE A 251 1.06 -3.45 4.11
CA ILE A 251 0.60 -2.12 3.75
C ILE A 251 -0.73 -1.78 4.43
N TRP A 252 -1.68 -2.73 4.46
CA TRP A 252 -2.96 -2.58 5.14
C TRP A 252 -2.80 -2.22 6.63
N CYS A 253 -1.88 -2.89 7.33
CA CYS A 253 -1.62 -2.69 8.75
C CYS A 253 -0.74 -1.46 9.08
N LYS A 254 -0.04 -0.90 8.09
CA LYS A 254 0.88 0.24 8.32
C LYS A 254 0.14 1.54 8.69
N ASN A 255 -1.03 1.78 8.10
CA ASN A 255 -1.67 3.09 8.05
C ASN A 255 -3.02 3.18 8.80
N LYS A 256 -3.19 2.42 9.89
CA LYS A 256 -4.32 2.50 10.82
C LYS A 256 -3.84 2.64 12.26
#